data_AF-A0A0K1QF25-F1
#
_entry.id   AF-A0A0K1QF25-F1
#
_cell.length_a   1.000
_cell.length_b   1.000
_cell.length_c   1.000
_cell.angle_alpha   90.00
_cell.angle_beta   90.00
_cell.angle_gamma   90.00
#
_symmetry.space_group_name_H-M   'P 1'
#
loop_
_entity.id
_entity.type
_entity.pdbx_description
1 polymer ?
#
loop_
_entity_poly.entity_id
_entity_poly.type
_entity_poly.pdbx_seq_one_letter_code
_entity_poly.pdbx_strand_id
1 'polypeptide(L)'
;MDHRLGTERGEPGPFIDIGGDAGTAPLDGTAEFTEYCPSSECPVGYTTCPTSTFRCDVNLLIDTQNCGACGNACPSRGSAEKYTCIDGRCVLACDPFAQKLDCNGIVDDGCETSSKSNDSCGACGNKCSDPAKPCADQTGNSIAFACGCQGGQEPCFVSDFFSSGYKCMDVVYDDANCGACGNACDPTNNGAVLYDNTYYGCHEGSCGALKCQQYSGDCDHDMAANGCEAPLWTNENCGACGNACPADQFCALQPILLTFAIGCVCDPGLTFCGTRGAGPNDTSIGRCYDLSSDLQHCGACDVACPGGQWAHATPSCEFGACKMTCRSGWGDCNGNATDDCETHTDSDPNNCGSCGTVCDAVAGQACVQGRCVVKPCEKEQDGGLPR
;
A
#
# COMPACT_ATOMS: atom_id res chain seq x y z
N MET A 1 -20.11 29.25 -39.22
CA MET A 1 -18.80 29.75 -38.77
C MET A 1 -18.14 28.58 -38.06
N ASP A 2 -17.35 27.83 -38.83
CA ASP A 2 -16.69 26.59 -38.44
C ASP A 2 -15.30 26.96 -37.93
N HIS A 3 -15.03 26.74 -36.63
CA HIS A 3 -13.70 26.95 -36.04
C HIS A 3 -13.14 25.60 -35.58
N ARG A 4 -12.46 24.93 -36.51
CA ARG A 4 -11.55 23.83 -36.22
C ARG A 4 -10.23 24.42 -35.73
N LEU A 5 -9.84 24.07 -34.51
CA LEU A 5 -8.51 24.34 -33.96
C LEU A 5 -7.48 23.52 -34.73
N GLY A 6 -6.77 24.17 -35.66
CA GLY A 6 -5.58 23.65 -36.30
C GLY A 6 -4.36 23.92 -35.43
N THR A 7 -3.63 22.87 -35.07
CA THR A 7 -2.33 22.96 -34.40
C THR A 7 -1.29 23.41 -35.43
N GLU A 8 -0.88 24.68 -35.39
CA GLU A 8 0.24 25.17 -36.19
C GLU A 8 1.54 24.53 -35.68
N ARG A 9 2.20 23.76 -36.55
CA ARG A 9 3.58 23.30 -36.29
C ARG A 9 4.50 24.51 -36.44
N GLY A 10 5.10 24.95 -35.35
CA GLY A 10 6.16 25.95 -35.37
C GLY A 10 7.30 25.53 -36.30
N GLU A 11 7.80 26.50 -37.06
CA GLU A 11 8.95 26.32 -37.95
C GLU A 11 10.15 25.75 -37.18
N PRO A 12 10.91 24.80 -37.77
CA PRO A 12 12.16 24.38 -37.16
C PRO A 12 13.12 25.58 -37.12
N GLY A 13 13.61 25.89 -35.92
CA GLY A 13 14.61 26.94 -35.73
C GLY A 13 15.84 26.73 -36.62
N PRO A 14 16.58 27.81 -36.93
CA PRO A 14 17.74 27.73 -37.82
C PRO A 14 18.76 26.73 -37.28
N PHE A 15 19.19 25.83 -38.15
CA PHE A 15 20.34 24.97 -37.89
C PHE A 15 21.54 25.86 -37.56
N ILE A 16 22.01 25.77 -36.32
CA ILE A 16 23.31 26.28 -35.94
C ILE A 16 24.32 25.34 -36.60
N ASP A 17 24.97 25.83 -37.66
CA ASP A 17 26.14 25.18 -38.22
C ASP A 17 27.29 25.30 -37.22
N ILE A 18 27.43 24.30 -36.37
CA ILE A 18 28.60 24.15 -35.51
C ILE A 18 29.70 23.61 -36.44
N GLY A 19 30.27 24.50 -37.24
CA GLY A 19 31.49 24.29 -38.02
C GLY A 19 32.74 24.17 -37.14
N GLY A 20 32.65 23.38 -36.06
CA GLY A 20 33.80 22.83 -35.38
C GLY A 20 34.11 21.52 -36.07
N ASP A 21 35.26 21.44 -36.74
CA ASP A 21 35.84 20.21 -37.26
C ASP A 21 35.47 19.05 -36.35
N ALA A 22 34.85 18.01 -36.91
CA ALA A 22 34.77 16.72 -36.25
C ALA A 22 36.21 16.36 -35.91
N GLY A 23 36.59 16.62 -34.65
CA GLY A 23 37.89 16.28 -34.15
C GLY A 23 38.07 14.83 -34.48
N THR A 24 39.06 14.53 -35.32
CA THR A 24 39.65 13.21 -35.38
C THR A 24 40.24 12.99 -33.99
N ALA A 25 39.39 12.62 -33.03
CA ALA A 25 39.83 11.88 -31.88
C ALA A 25 40.57 10.70 -32.50
N PRO A 26 41.89 10.56 -32.28
CA PRO A 26 42.53 9.31 -32.59
C PRO A 26 41.68 8.27 -31.85
N LEU A 27 41.09 7.33 -32.58
CA LEU A 27 40.85 6.03 -31.99
C LEU A 27 42.26 5.52 -31.70
N ASP A 28 42.79 5.90 -30.53
CA ASP A 28 44.02 5.33 -30.03
C ASP A 28 43.73 3.84 -29.98
N GLY A 29 44.44 3.11 -30.84
CA GLY A 29 44.15 1.74 -31.23
C GLY A 29 44.50 0.74 -30.13
N THR A 30 44.16 1.03 -28.88
CA THR A 30 44.50 0.23 -27.70
C THR A 30 43.34 0.15 -26.70
N ALA A 31 42.09 0.19 -27.15
CA ALA A 31 41.03 -0.44 -26.36
C ALA A 31 41.29 -1.96 -26.42
N GLU A 32 42.18 -2.45 -25.56
CA GLU A 32 42.37 -3.88 -25.37
C GLU A 32 41.00 -4.47 -25.02
N PHE A 33 40.49 -5.36 -25.86
CA PHE A 33 39.33 -6.15 -25.52
C PHE A 33 39.70 -7.02 -24.32
N THR A 34 39.07 -6.77 -23.18
CA THR A 34 39.18 -7.67 -22.02
C THR A 34 38.42 -8.94 -22.35
N GLU A 35 39.15 -10.04 -22.51
CA GLU A 35 38.55 -11.36 -22.65
C GLU A 35 38.03 -11.82 -21.29
N TYR A 36 36.83 -12.39 -21.27
CA TYR A 36 36.16 -12.86 -20.05
C TYR A 36 35.98 -14.37 -20.12
N CYS A 37 36.44 -15.04 -19.07
CA CYS A 37 36.40 -16.49 -18.92
C CYS A 37 35.31 -16.87 -17.89
N PRO A 38 34.70 -18.06 -18.00
CA PRO A 38 33.80 -18.60 -16.98
C PRO A 38 34.42 -18.56 -15.59
N SER A 39 33.65 -18.16 -14.59
CA SER A 39 34.12 -18.03 -13.22
C SER A 39 33.20 -18.74 -12.22
N SER A 40 33.83 -19.41 -11.26
CA SER A 40 33.18 -19.97 -10.08
C SER A 40 33.31 -19.05 -8.84
N GLU A 41 33.89 -17.87 -9.01
CA GLU A 41 34.02 -16.85 -7.96
C GLU A 41 32.75 -16.02 -7.86
N CYS A 42 32.30 -15.74 -6.63
CA CYS A 42 31.08 -14.98 -6.42
C CYS A 42 31.29 -13.48 -6.65
N PRO A 43 30.34 -12.80 -7.32
CA PRO A 43 30.31 -11.34 -7.38
C PRO A 43 30.24 -10.74 -5.97
N VAL A 44 30.59 -9.46 -5.85
CA VAL A 44 30.53 -8.71 -4.59
C VAL A 44 29.12 -8.80 -3.98
N GLY A 45 29.06 -9.09 -2.68
CA GLY A 45 27.81 -9.26 -1.94
C GLY A 45 27.21 -10.68 -2.01
N TYR A 46 27.62 -11.50 -2.98
CA TYR A 46 27.18 -12.88 -3.11
C TYR A 46 28.16 -13.86 -2.49
N THR A 47 27.65 -14.98 -1.97
CA THR A 47 28.48 -16.05 -1.43
C THR A 47 27.79 -17.40 -1.56
N THR A 48 28.53 -18.46 -1.26
CA THR A 48 27.99 -19.82 -1.10
C THR A 48 28.01 -20.17 0.38
N CYS A 49 26.84 -20.32 0.98
CA CYS A 49 26.67 -20.71 2.38
C CYS A 49 26.54 -22.24 2.52
N PRO A 50 26.68 -22.80 3.74
CA PRO A 50 26.49 -24.24 3.95
C PRO A 50 25.09 -24.76 3.58
N THR A 51 24.09 -23.88 3.56
CA THR A 51 22.70 -24.17 3.17
C THR A 51 22.42 -23.90 1.69
N SER A 52 23.40 -23.41 0.93
CA SER A 52 23.25 -23.10 -0.48
C SER A 52 22.94 -24.34 -1.30
N THR A 53 22.01 -24.20 -2.23
CA THR A 53 21.70 -25.24 -3.23
C THR A 53 22.57 -25.02 -4.46
N PHE A 54 22.82 -23.77 -4.82
CA PHE A 54 23.67 -23.38 -5.94
C PHE A 54 24.84 -22.53 -5.48
N ARG A 55 25.88 -22.46 -6.31
CA ARG A 55 27.03 -21.62 -6.03
C ARG A 55 26.63 -20.14 -6.17
N CYS A 56 27.01 -19.33 -5.19
CA CYS A 56 26.75 -17.89 -5.15
C CYS A 56 25.25 -17.51 -5.10
N ASP A 57 24.38 -18.37 -4.54
CA ASP A 57 22.93 -18.14 -4.49
C ASP A 57 22.48 -17.24 -3.32
N VAL A 58 23.34 -16.97 -2.35
CA VAL A 58 23.03 -16.12 -1.19
C VAL A 58 23.58 -14.71 -1.41
N ASN A 59 22.69 -13.71 -1.34
CA ASN A 59 23.05 -12.30 -1.34
C ASN A 59 23.11 -11.76 0.10
N LEU A 60 24.33 -11.60 0.62
CA LEU A 60 24.57 -11.12 1.99
C LEU A 60 24.11 -9.68 2.21
N LEU A 61 23.83 -8.91 1.15
CA LEU A 61 23.46 -7.50 1.28
C LEU A 61 21.97 -7.29 1.56
N ILE A 62 21.12 -8.26 1.20
CA ILE A 62 19.66 -8.14 1.26
C ILE A 62 18.93 -9.37 1.82
N ASP A 63 19.60 -10.52 1.94
CA ASP A 63 19.00 -11.72 2.51
C ASP A 63 18.88 -11.59 4.03
N THR A 64 17.64 -11.57 4.53
CA THR A 64 17.36 -11.43 5.97
C THR A 64 17.79 -12.64 6.78
N GLN A 65 18.04 -13.80 6.17
CA GLN A 65 18.53 -15.00 6.87
C GLN A 65 20.06 -15.12 6.85
N ASN A 66 20.74 -14.34 6.02
CA ASN A 66 22.19 -14.38 5.81
C ASN A 66 22.79 -12.96 5.74
N CYS A 67 22.28 -12.03 6.54
CA CYS A 67 22.61 -10.61 6.40
C CYS A 67 24.05 -10.32 6.84
N GLY A 68 24.91 -9.91 5.90
CA GLY A 68 26.34 -9.64 6.13
C GLY A 68 27.22 -10.89 6.29
N ALA A 69 26.65 -12.03 6.71
CA ALA A 69 27.33 -13.31 6.82
C ALA A 69 26.34 -14.48 6.76
N CYS A 70 26.82 -15.65 6.31
CA CYS A 70 26.02 -16.88 6.29
C CYS A 70 25.45 -17.22 7.67
N GLY A 71 24.15 -17.46 7.74
CA GLY A 71 23.42 -17.79 8.97
C GLY A 71 23.21 -16.62 9.93
N ASN A 72 23.65 -15.40 9.58
CA ASN A 72 23.35 -14.21 10.36
C ASN A 72 21.94 -13.72 10.05
N ALA A 73 20.93 -14.41 10.60
CA ALA A 73 19.54 -14.05 10.43
C ALA A 73 19.20 -12.80 11.24
N CYS A 74 18.53 -11.84 10.60
CA CYS A 74 18.02 -10.66 11.27
C CYS A 74 17.01 -11.05 12.36
N PRO A 75 16.94 -10.28 13.46
CA PRO A 75 16.04 -10.59 14.55
C PRO A 75 14.58 -10.70 14.08
N SER A 76 13.82 -11.59 14.71
CA SER A 76 12.36 -11.64 14.62
C SER A 76 11.81 -11.54 16.05
N ARG A 77 11.55 -10.32 16.51
CA ARG A 77 11.01 -10.06 17.85
C ARG A 77 9.67 -9.35 17.73
N GLY A 78 8.76 -9.69 18.65
CA GLY A 78 7.49 -9.01 18.82
C GLY A 78 6.58 -9.01 17.60
N SER A 79 5.51 -8.21 17.68
CA SER A 79 4.57 -7.96 16.59
C SER A 79 4.64 -6.51 16.10
N ALA A 80 5.51 -5.69 16.69
CA ALA A 80 5.64 -4.26 16.41
C ALA A 80 6.89 -3.95 15.57
N GLU A 81 7.78 -4.91 15.40
CA GLU A 81 9.08 -4.75 14.77
C GLU A 81 9.12 -5.49 13.43
N LYS A 82 9.61 -4.82 12.40
CA LYS A 82 9.93 -5.41 11.10
C LYS A 82 11.41 -5.20 10.83
N TYR A 83 12.12 -6.28 10.55
CA TYR A 83 13.54 -6.25 10.25
C TYR A 83 13.76 -6.56 8.77
N THR A 84 14.68 -5.84 8.15
CA THR A 84 15.13 -6.09 6.79
C THR A 84 16.65 -6.04 6.72
N CYS A 85 17.25 -6.55 5.64
CA CYS A 85 18.69 -6.48 5.42
C CYS A 85 18.97 -5.42 4.35
N ILE A 86 19.79 -4.43 4.68
CA ILE A 86 20.23 -3.37 3.76
C ILE A 86 21.75 -3.27 3.88
N ASP A 87 22.44 -3.46 2.75
CA ASP A 87 23.91 -3.43 2.65
C ASP A 87 24.61 -4.35 3.68
N GLY A 88 23.99 -5.49 3.96
CA GLY A 88 24.55 -6.51 4.87
C GLY A 88 24.40 -6.17 6.35
N ARG A 89 23.52 -5.21 6.67
CA ARG A 89 23.15 -4.85 8.04
C ARG A 89 21.65 -5.01 8.25
N CYS A 90 21.27 -5.59 9.38
CA CYS A 90 19.88 -5.63 9.80
C CYS A 90 19.42 -4.23 10.21
N VAL A 91 18.33 -3.76 9.61
CA VAL A 91 17.69 -2.48 9.88
C VAL A 91 16.29 -2.74 10.44
N LEU A 92 15.92 -2.00 11.47
CA LEU A 92 14.61 -2.05 12.13
C LEU A 92 13.67 -1.00 11.55
N ALA A 93 12.43 -1.38 11.32
CA ALA A 93 11.29 -0.50 11.07
C ALA A 93 10.14 -0.88 12.00
N CYS A 94 9.46 0.11 12.59
CA CYS A 94 8.32 -0.13 13.46
C CYS A 94 7.02 -0.25 12.67
N ASP A 95 6.16 -1.19 13.05
CA ASP A 95 4.83 -1.33 12.49
C ASP A 95 3.99 -0.11 12.89
N PRO A 96 3.48 0.68 11.92
CA PRO A 96 2.72 1.89 12.21
C PRO A 96 1.40 1.60 12.92
N PHE A 97 0.87 0.37 12.87
CA PHE A 97 -0.37 -0.01 13.56
C PHE A 97 -0.12 -0.46 15.00
N ALA A 98 1.11 -0.88 15.34
CA ALA A 98 1.47 -1.27 16.69
C ALA A 98 1.57 -0.08 17.66
N GLN A 99 1.57 1.16 17.14
CA GLN A 99 1.71 2.39 17.93
C GLN A 99 3.01 2.44 18.72
N LYS A 100 4.07 1.97 18.07
CA LYS A 100 5.41 1.86 18.62
C LYS A 100 6.43 2.60 17.74
N LEU A 101 7.47 3.12 18.38
CA LEU A 101 8.51 3.95 17.79
C LEU A 101 9.88 3.48 18.29
N ASP A 102 10.86 3.44 17.40
CA ASP A 102 12.28 3.36 17.73
C ASP A 102 12.83 4.79 17.78
N CYS A 103 13.13 5.26 18.99
CA CYS A 103 13.60 6.64 19.23
C CYS A 103 15.09 6.72 19.55
N ASN A 104 15.77 5.60 19.75
CA ASN A 104 17.20 5.56 20.05
C ASN A 104 18.04 4.98 18.89
N GLY A 105 17.40 4.39 17.87
CA GLY A 105 18.02 3.81 16.69
C GLY A 105 18.74 2.49 16.97
N ILE A 106 18.44 1.83 18.09
CA ILE A 106 19.08 0.59 18.49
C ILE A 106 18.24 -0.58 17.98
N VAL A 107 18.79 -1.34 17.03
CA VAL A 107 18.08 -2.45 16.37
C VAL A 107 17.72 -3.57 17.36
N ASP A 108 18.54 -3.76 18.41
CA ASP A 108 18.46 -4.90 19.32
C ASP A 108 17.43 -4.76 20.43
N ASP A 109 17.02 -3.53 20.79
CA ASP A 109 16.01 -3.33 21.82
C ASP A 109 14.60 -3.17 21.26
N GLY A 110 14.43 -2.75 20.00
CA GLY A 110 13.15 -2.83 19.29
C GLY A 110 12.37 -1.52 19.26
N CYS A 111 11.05 -1.62 19.05
CA CYS A 111 10.18 -0.45 18.96
C CYS A 111 9.61 -0.09 20.33
N GLU A 112 10.47 0.48 21.18
CA GLU A 112 10.21 0.51 22.61
C GLU A 112 9.27 1.65 23.06
N THR A 113 9.20 2.72 22.28
CA THR A 113 8.47 3.93 22.68
C THR A 113 7.04 3.94 22.17
N SER A 114 6.06 4.30 23.00
CA SER A 114 4.66 4.38 22.59
C SER A 114 4.35 5.72 21.91
N SER A 115 3.80 5.67 20.69
CA SER A 115 3.30 6.85 19.97
C SER A 115 2.07 7.48 20.63
N LYS A 116 1.46 6.80 21.61
CA LYS A 116 0.32 7.29 22.42
C LYS A 116 0.76 8.08 23.65
N SER A 117 2.06 8.10 23.95
CA SER A 117 2.57 8.72 25.17
C SER A 117 2.72 10.23 25.00
N ASN A 118 2.56 10.97 26.10
CA ASN A 118 2.84 12.40 26.11
C ASN A 118 4.32 12.73 25.86
N ASP A 119 5.25 11.77 25.98
CA ASP A 119 6.67 12.01 25.72
C ASP A 119 7.09 11.77 24.27
N SER A 120 6.25 11.13 23.46
CA SER A 120 6.53 10.84 22.04
C SER A 120 5.24 10.69 21.25
N CYS A 121 4.41 11.73 21.27
CA CYS A 121 3.09 11.70 20.69
C CYS A 121 3.15 11.72 19.15
N GLY A 122 2.79 10.62 18.51
CA GLY A 122 2.85 10.42 17.06
C GLY A 122 4.27 10.33 16.48
N ALA A 123 5.28 10.89 17.14
CA ALA A 123 6.68 10.87 16.74
C ALA A 123 7.63 10.97 17.95
N CYS A 124 8.86 10.48 17.76
CA CYS A 124 9.89 10.50 18.79
C CYS A 124 10.17 11.92 19.31
N GLY A 125 10.15 12.08 20.63
CA GLY A 125 10.43 13.35 21.30
C GLY A 125 9.37 14.43 21.14
N ASN A 126 8.25 14.16 20.45
CA ASN A 126 7.14 15.10 20.35
C ASN A 126 6.35 15.13 21.66
N LYS A 127 6.76 16.02 22.58
CA LYS A 127 6.27 16.04 23.96
C LYS A 127 5.04 16.94 24.17
N CYS A 128 3.94 16.34 24.59
CA CYS A 128 2.73 17.03 25.03
C CYS A 128 2.86 17.44 26.51
N SER A 129 3.31 18.67 26.74
CA SER A 129 3.57 19.18 28.10
C SER A 129 2.36 19.88 28.74
N ASP A 130 1.40 20.34 27.92
CA ASP A 130 0.18 20.99 28.39
C ASP A 130 -0.86 19.92 28.78
N PRO A 131 -1.31 19.85 30.04
CA PRO A 131 -2.33 18.90 30.47
C PRO A 131 -3.67 19.05 29.75
N ALA A 132 -3.99 20.24 29.22
CA ALA A 132 -5.19 20.47 28.41
C ALA A 132 -5.04 19.95 26.97
N LYS A 133 -3.82 19.61 26.56
CA LYS A 133 -3.50 19.07 25.22
C LYS A 133 -2.72 17.75 25.36
N PRO A 134 -3.32 16.72 25.99
CA PRO A 134 -2.68 15.42 26.09
C PRO A 134 -2.47 14.82 24.69
N CYS A 135 -1.62 13.81 24.60
CA CYS A 135 -1.51 13.03 23.38
C CYS A 135 -2.85 12.33 23.10
N ALA A 136 -3.48 12.69 21.99
CA ALA A 136 -4.81 12.23 21.62
C ALA A 136 -4.81 11.65 20.20
N ASP A 137 -5.58 10.58 20.03
CA ASP A 137 -5.87 9.97 18.75
C ASP A 137 -6.78 10.89 17.93
N GLN A 138 -6.28 11.35 16.79
CA GLN A 138 -6.93 12.31 15.93
C GLN A 138 -7.99 11.67 15.02
N THR A 139 -7.96 10.35 14.84
CA THR A 139 -8.84 9.64 13.89
C THR A 139 -9.84 8.72 14.58
N GLY A 140 -9.71 8.53 15.89
CA GLY A 140 -10.51 7.60 16.70
C GLY A 140 -10.17 6.12 16.50
N ASN A 141 -9.29 5.81 15.52
CA ASN A 141 -8.92 4.46 15.08
C ASN A 141 -7.46 4.10 15.42
N SER A 142 -6.83 4.88 16.30
CA SER A 142 -5.45 4.70 16.79
C SER A 142 -4.43 4.66 15.66
N ILE A 143 -4.54 5.56 14.68
CA ILE A 143 -3.61 5.64 13.53
C ILE A 143 -2.74 6.89 13.61
N ALA A 144 -3.28 8.02 14.08
CA ALA A 144 -2.58 9.29 14.10
C ALA A 144 -2.75 9.97 15.46
N PHE A 145 -1.64 10.41 16.04
CA PHE A 145 -1.59 11.00 17.37
C PHE A 145 -0.96 12.39 17.32
N ALA A 146 -1.55 13.34 18.05
CA ALA A 146 -1.02 14.70 18.21
C ALA A 146 -1.38 15.25 19.60
N CYS A 147 -0.72 16.33 20.00
CA CYS A 147 -1.00 17.00 21.27
C CYS A 147 -2.29 17.83 21.18
N GLY A 148 -3.31 17.44 21.93
CA GLY A 148 -4.63 18.06 21.89
C GLY A 148 -5.42 17.68 20.63
N CYS A 149 -6.54 18.37 20.42
CA CYS A 149 -7.46 18.12 19.31
C CYS A 149 -7.63 19.35 18.43
N GLN A 150 -8.22 19.16 17.25
CA GLN A 150 -8.53 20.25 16.33
C GLN A 150 -9.74 21.07 16.81
N GLY A 151 -9.99 22.22 16.18
CA GLY A 151 -11.11 23.09 16.57
C GLY A 151 -12.45 22.38 16.47
N GLY A 152 -13.29 22.51 17.49
CA GLY A 152 -14.58 21.80 17.59
C GLY A 152 -14.46 20.37 18.14
N GLN A 153 -13.26 19.93 18.54
CA GLN A 153 -13.05 18.65 19.17
C GLN A 153 -12.45 18.80 20.56
N GLU A 154 -12.74 17.85 21.45
CA GLU A 154 -12.16 17.78 22.79
C GLU A 154 -11.48 16.41 23.00
N PRO A 155 -10.35 16.36 23.73
CA PRO A 155 -9.69 15.12 24.07
C PRO A 155 -10.49 14.38 25.15
N CYS A 156 -11.25 13.37 24.74
CA CYS A 156 -12.04 12.55 25.65
C CYS A 156 -11.26 11.30 26.04
N PHE A 157 -11.08 11.10 27.34
CA PHE A 157 -10.47 9.87 27.84
C PHE A 157 -11.45 8.72 27.65
N VAL A 158 -11.06 7.74 26.86
CA VAL A 158 -11.81 6.48 26.72
C VAL A 158 -11.00 5.34 27.30
N SER A 159 -11.68 4.49 28.05
CA SER A 159 -11.14 3.24 28.56
C SER A 159 -12.15 2.14 28.29
N ASP A 160 -12.00 1.49 27.14
CA ASP A 160 -12.78 0.32 26.75
C ASP A 160 -11.87 -0.90 26.63
N PHE A 161 -12.44 -2.04 26.25
CA PHE A 161 -11.70 -3.30 26.15
C PHE A 161 -10.63 -3.28 25.04
N PHE A 162 -10.76 -2.39 24.05
CA PHE A 162 -9.92 -2.35 22.86
C PHE A 162 -8.88 -1.23 22.90
N SER A 163 -9.10 -0.17 23.66
CA SER A 163 -8.20 0.97 23.77
C SER A 163 -8.36 1.73 25.09
N SER A 164 -7.24 2.22 25.61
CA SER A 164 -7.17 3.14 26.73
C SER A 164 -6.32 4.35 26.33
N GLY A 165 -6.88 5.55 26.44
CA GLY A 165 -6.21 6.79 26.06
C GLY A 165 -7.18 7.92 25.68
N TYR A 166 -6.63 9.07 25.31
CA TYR A 166 -7.43 10.19 24.80
C TYR A 166 -7.72 10.02 23.32
N LYS A 167 -8.98 10.26 22.93
CA LYS A 167 -9.44 10.36 21.54
C LYS A 167 -10.07 11.72 21.33
N CYS A 168 -9.83 12.30 20.17
CA CYS A 168 -10.51 13.52 19.77
C CYS A 168 -11.93 13.19 19.35
N MET A 169 -12.90 13.66 20.13
CA MET A 169 -14.32 13.55 19.81
C MET A 169 -14.83 14.92 19.37
N ASP A 170 -15.67 14.93 18.34
CA ASP A 170 -16.42 16.12 17.94
C ASP A 170 -17.35 16.51 19.09
N VAL A 171 -17.28 17.76 19.56
CA VAL A 171 -18.19 18.27 20.60
C VAL A 171 -19.19 19.28 20.04
N VAL A 172 -19.18 19.52 18.73
CA VAL A 172 -20.04 20.46 18.04
C VAL A 172 -21.28 19.74 17.48
N TYR A 173 -21.12 18.50 16.99
CA TYR A 173 -22.18 17.76 16.29
C TYR A 173 -22.41 16.32 16.76
N ASP A 174 -21.52 15.76 17.58
CA ASP A 174 -21.68 14.42 18.13
C ASP A 174 -22.74 14.40 19.24
N ASP A 175 -23.77 13.58 19.04
CA ASP A 175 -24.88 13.45 19.98
C ASP A 175 -24.47 12.78 21.30
N ALA A 176 -23.33 12.09 21.35
CA ALA A 176 -22.80 11.45 22.56
C ALA A 176 -21.82 12.34 23.35
N ASN A 177 -21.29 13.41 22.74
CA ASN A 177 -20.22 14.25 23.29
C ASN A 177 -20.54 15.75 23.15
N CYS A 178 -21.81 16.14 23.19
CA CYS A 178 -22.25 17.48 22.82
C CYS A 178 -21.77 18.56 23.79
N GLY A 179 -20.96 19.50 23.32
CA GLY A 179 -20.36 20.57 24.12
C GLY A 179 -19.30 20.12 25.13
N ALA A 180 -19.26 18.83 25.47
CA ALA A 180 -18.29 18.21 26.37
C ALA A 180 -18.29 16.68 26.24
N CYS A 181 -17.16 16.06 26.56
CA CYS A 181 -17.02 14.60 26.57
C CYS A 181 -18.11 13.90 27.39
N GLY A 182 -18.78 12.92 26.77
CA GLY A 182 -19.83 12.10 27.39
C GLY A 182 -21.15 12.82 27.67
N ASN A 183 -21.31 14.08 27.26
CA ASN A 183 -22.59 14.79 27.36
C ASN A 183 -23.52 14.34 26.23
N ALA A 184 -24.22 13.23 26.46
CA ALA A 184 -25.16 12.67 25.51
C ALA A 184 -26.49 13.46 25.49
N CYS A 185 -26.97 13.81 24.30
CA CYS A 185 -28.26 14.46 24.11
C CYS A 185 -29.43 13.47 24.27
N ASP A 186 -30.53 13.93 24.85
CA ASP A 186 -31.79 13.19 24.86
C ASP A 186 -32.47 13.29 23.48
N PRO A 187 -32.64 12.17 22.74
CA PRO A 187 -33.23 12.18 21.41
C PRO A 187 -34.70 12.59 21.39
N THR A 188 -35.38 12.57 22.53
CA THR A 188 -36.79 12.98 22.67
C THR A 188 -36.95 14.43 23.13
N ASN A 189 -35.86 15.06 23.59
CA ASN A 189 -35.85 16.38 24.19
C ASN A 189 -37.01 16.58 25.20
N ASN A 190 -37.11 15.69 26.18
CA ASN A 190 -38.17 15.67 27.19
C ASN A 190 -39.61 15.59 26.62
N GLY A 191 -39.79 14.86 25.52
CA GLY A 191 -41.09 14.69 24.88
C GLY A 191 -41.54 15.89 24.05
N ALA A 192 -40.59 16.67 23.54
CA ALA A 192 -40.88 17.71 22.54
C ALA A 192 -41.49 17.08 21.28
N VAL A 193 -42.15 17.91 20.46
CA VAL A 193 -42.75 17.46 19.20
C VAL A 193 -41.66 16.91 18.27
N LEU A 194 -41.91 15.74 17.70
CA LEU A 194 -41.09 15.11 16.66
C LEU A 194 -41.89 15.02 15.38
N TYR A 195 -41.19 15.15 14.27
CA TYR A 195 -41.71 15.00 12.91
C TYR A 195 -41.13 13.74 12.27
N ASP A 196 -41.66 13.35 11.11
CA ASP A 196 -41.24 12.11 10.44
C ASP A 196 -39.73 12.11 10.16
N ASN A 197 -39.07 11.00 10.48
CA ASN A 197 -37.61 10.81 10.34
C ASN A 197 -36.73 11.86 11.04
N THR A 198 -37.21 12.49 12.11
CA THR A 198 -36.42 13.44 12.93
C THR A 198 -36.05 12.87 14.30
N TYR A 199 -35.06 13.48 14.95
CA TYR A 199 -34.72 13.30 16.37
C TYR A 199 -34.03 14.56 16.91
N TYR A 200 -33.89 14.70 18.24
CA TYR A 200 -33.13 15.79 18.84
C TYR A 200 -31.69 15.40 19.14
N GLY A 201 -30.73 16.26 18.82
CA GLY A 201 -29.32 15.97 19.06
C GLY A 201 -28.48 17.22 19.25
N CYS A 202 -27.18 17.05 19.03
CA CYS A 202 -26.17 18.09 19.14
C CYS A 202 -26.06 18.92 17.87
N HIS A 203 -26.06 20.23 18.06
CA HIS A 203 -25.69 21.19 17.03
C HIS A 203 -25.01 22.39 17.69
N GLU A 204 -23.88 22.83 17.13
CA GLU A 204 -23.08 23.94 17.66
C GLU A 204 -22.75 23.80 19.16
N GLY A 205 -22.56 22.56 19.62
CA GLY A 205 -22.21 22.23 21.01
C GLY A 205 -23.34 22.36 22.02
N SER A 206 -24.59 22.46 21.58
CA SER A 206 -25.77 22.44 22.44
C SER A 206 -26.76 21.35 22.04
N CYS A 207 -27.29 20.63 23.03
CA CYS A 207 -28.35 19.66 22.82
C CYS A 207 -29.71 20.34 22.57
N GLY A 208 -30.60 19.61 21.89
CA GLY A 208 -31.98 20.06 21.65
C GLY A 208 -32.22 20.62 20.25
N ALA A 209 -31.25 20.48 19.35
CA ALA A 209 -31.43 20.78 17.94
C ALA A 209 -32.15 19.63 17.23
N LEU A 210 -33.12 19.95 16.37
CA LEU A 210 -33.80 18.96 15.55
C LEU A 210 -32.87 18.51 14.40
N LYS A 211 -32.71 17.21 14.21
CA LYS A 211 -31.82 16.57 13.23
C LYS A 211 -32.56 15.49 12.47
N CYS A 212 -32.10 15.19 11.26
CA CYS A 212 -32.58 14.05 10.49
C CYS A 212 -31.98 12.75 10.97
N GLN A 213 -32.81 11.71 11.08
CA GLN A 213 -32.35 10.34 11.27
C GLN A 213 -31.37 9.92 10.16
N GLN A 214 -30.56 8.91 10.45
CA GLN A 214 -29.54 8.44 9.51
C GLN A 214 -30.15 8.13 8.14
N TYR A 215 -29.55 8.72 7.10
CA TYR A 215 -29.95 8.61 5.70
C TYR A 215 -31.28 9.27 5.31
N SER A 216 -31.86 10.11 6.15
CA SER A 216 -32.95 11.02 5.78
C SER A 216 -32.42 12.45 5.65
N GLY A 217 -33.01 13.22 4.73
CA GLY A 217 -32.67 14.63 4.51
C GLY A 217 -33.89 15.51 4.54
N ASP A 218 -33.70 16.75 4.99
CA ASP A 218 -34.64 17.87 4.91
C ASP A 218 -34.29 18.67 3.65
N CYS A 219 -34.96 18.38 2.52
CA CYS A 219 -34.58 18.92 1.22
C CYS A 219 -35.38 20.16 0.83
N ASP A 220 -36.55 20.35 1.42
CA ASP A 220 -37.33 21.58 1.29
C ASP A 220 -37.05 22.61 2.40
N HIS A 221 -36.28 22.25 3.42
CA HIS A 221 -35.93 23.08 4.58
C HIS A 221 -37.15 23.43 5.45
N ASP A 222 -38.15 22.54 5.52
CA ASP A 222 -39.37 22.70 6.30
C ASP A 222 -39.69 21.48 7.17
N MET A 223 -38.74 21.13 8.05
CA MET A 223 -38.93 20.02 9.01
C MET A 223 -40.21 20.12 9.84
N ALA A 224 -40.75 21.33 10.06
CA ALA A 224 -41.98 21.53 10.83
C ALA A 224 -43.25 21.09 10.07
N ALA A 225 -43.20 21.00 8.74
CA ALA A 225 -44.31 20.57 7.91
C ALA A 225 -44.30 19.06 7.65
N ASN A 226 -43.14 18.48 7.32
CA ASN A 226 -43.01 17.11 6.84
C ASN A 226 -41.76 16.35 7.34
N GLY A 227 -41.00 16.94 8.26
CA GLY A 227 -39.82 16.30 8.84
C GLY A 227 -38.66 16.17 7.85
N CYS A 228 -37.93 15.06 7.92
CA CYS A 228 -36.88 14.75 6.94
C CYS A 228 -37.47 13.82 5.88
N GLU A 229 -38.08 14.45 4.89
CA GLU A 229 -38.98 13.90 3.89
C GLU A 229 -38.27 13.11 2.79
N ALA A 230 -36.98 13.34 2.60
CA ALA A 230 -36.23 12.76 1.49
C ALA A 230 -35.33 11.59 1.91
N PRO A 231 -35.45 10.42 1.24
CA PRO A 231 -34.51 9.32 1.41
C PRO A 231 -33.17 9.62 0.70
N LEU A 232 -32.08 9.63 1.46
CA LEU A 232 -30.73 9.94 0.95
C LEU A 232 -30.02 8.75 0.28
N TRP A 233 -30.73 7.66 0.02
CA TRP A 233 -30.22 6.46 -0.67
C TRP A 233 -30.79 6.29 -2.08
N THR A 234 -31.52 7.29 -2.56
CA THR A 234 -32.05 7.32 -3.92
C THR A 234 -31.01 7.87 -4.91
N ASN A 235 -31.16 7.55 -6.19
CA ASN A 235 -30.28 8.10 -7.22
C ASN A 235 -30.44 9.63 -7.35
N GLU A 236 -31.54 10.20 -6.88
CA GLU A 236 -31.83 11.64 -6.95
C GLU A 236 -31.26 12.43 -5.77
N ASN A 237 -31.15 11.80 -4.58
CA ASN A 237 -30.70 12.43 -3.34
C ASN A 237 -29.53 11.67 -2.69
N CYS A 238 -28.57 11.18 -3.47
CA CYS A 238 -27.60 10.23 -2.96
C CYS A 238 -26.61 10.86 -1.97
N GLY A 239 -26.74 10.54 -0.69
CA GLY A 239 -25.95 11.11 0.42
C GLY A 239 -26.31 12.55 0.79
N ALA A 240 -26.98 13.29 -0.08
CA ALA A 240 -27.44 14.65 0.18
C ALA A 240 -28.60 15.02 -0.74
N CYS A 241 -29.41 15.99 -0.31
CA CYS A 241 -30.52 16.55 -1.08
C CYS A 241 -30.08 17.05 -2.46
N GLY A 242 -30.77 16.57 -3.50
CA GLY A 242 -30.50 16.93 -4.90
C GLY A 242 -29.17 16.43 -5.46
N ASN A 243 -28.42 15.61 -4.72
CA ASN A 243 -27.19 15.01 -5.22
C ASN A 243 -27.49 13.81 -6.12
N ALA A 244 -27.90 14.11 -7.35
CA ALA A 244 -28.29 13.08 -8.31
C ALA A 244 -27.09 12.39 -8.94
N CYS A 245 -27.10 11.05 -8.97
CA CYS A 245 -26.03 10.27 -9.58
C CYS A 245 -26.03 10.40 -11.12
N PRO A 246 -24.85 10.48 -11.75
CA PRO A 246 -24.71 10.37 -13.20
C PRO A 246 -25.32 9.08 -13.77
N ALA A 247 -25.67 9.07 -15.06
CA ALA A 247 -26.38 7.96 -15.70
C ALA A 247 -25.65 6.59 -15.62
N ASP A 248 -24.32 6.60 -15.56
CA ASP A 248 -23.49 5.39 -15.46
C ASP A 248 -23.17 5.00 -14.00
N GLN A 249 -23.71 5.74 -13.03
CA GLN A 249 -23.54 5.51 -11.60
C GLN A 249 -24.89 5.22 -10.94
N PHE A 250 -24.83 4.73 -9.72
CA PHE A 250 -26.01 4.59 -8.89
C PHE A 250 -25.66 4.81 -7.42
N CYS A 251 -26.67 5.08 -6.61
CA CYS A 251 -26.51 5.30 -5.18
C CYS A 251 -26.32 3.97 -4.45
N ALA A 252 -25.23 3.85 -3.68
CA ALA A 252 -24.98 2.68 -2.86
C ALA A 252 -24.21 3.02 -1.59
N LEU A 253 -24.33 2.13 -0.60
CA LEU A 253 -23.51 2.14 0.60
C LEU A 253 -22.20 1.43 0.31
N GLN A 254 -21.10 2.17 0.45
CA GLN A 254 -19.75 1.64 0.36
C GLN A 254 -19.19 1.42 1.76
N PRO A 255 -18.68 0.22 2.07
CA PRO A 255 -17.86 0.04 3.25
C PRO A 255 -16.54 0.80 3.07
N ILE A 256 -16.34 1.83 3.87
CA ILE A 256 -15.09 2.59 3.96
C ILE A 256 -14.53 2.35 5.36
N LEU A 257 -13.51 1.49 5.43
CA LEU A 257 -12.89 1.04 6.68
C LEU A 257 -13.92 0.40 7.64
N LEU A 258 -14.26 1.09 8.73
CA LEU A 258 -15.21 0.66 9.76
C LEU A 258 -16.55 1.40 9.69
N THR A 259 -16.75 2.22 8.66
CA THR A 259 -17.97 3.02 8.47
C THR A 259 -18.60 2.70 7.13
N PHE A 260 -19.88 3.05 6.99
CA PHE A 260 -20.56 3.01 5.70
C PHE A 260 -20.77 4.45 5.25
N ALA A 261 -20.32 4.75 4.05
CA ALA A 261 -20.63 6.01 3.39
C ALA A 261 -21.61 5.73 2.26
N ILE A 262 -22.59 6.62 2.10
CA ILE A 262 -23.49 6.57 0.97
C ILE A 262 -23.07 7.61 -0.07
N GLY A 263 -23.07 7.21 -1.33
CA GLY A 263 -22.64 8.06 -2.42
C GLY A 263 -22.89 7.42 -3.77
N CYS A 264 -22.69 8.21 -4.82
CA CYS A 264 -22.75 7.70 -6.17
C CYS A 264 -21.50 6.87 -6.44
N VAL A 265 -21.71 5.61 -6.79
CA VAL A 265 -20.63 4.63 -6.90
C VAL A 265 -20.39 4.20 -8.34
N CYS A 266 -19.19 3.66 -8.53
CA CYS A 266 -18.65 3.05 -9.74
C CYS A 266 -18.35 4.06 -10.83
N ASP A 267 -17.08 4.45 -10.89
CA ASP A 267 -16.55 5.17 -12.05
C ASP A 267 -16.67 4.33 -13.32
N PRO A 268 -16.68 4.97 -14.52
CA PRO A 268 -16.77 4.26 -15.78
C PRO A 268 -15.71 3.15 -15.90
N GLY A 269 -16.15 1.96 -16.28
CA GLY A 269 -15.29 0.77 -16.41
C GLY A 269 -15.23 -0.11 -15.16
N LEU A 270 -15.73 0.36 -14.02
CA LEU A 270 -15.85 -0.47 -12.81
C LEU A 270 -17.19 -1.20 -12.77
N THR A 271 -17.19 -2.38 -12.16
CA THR A 271 -18.41 -3.15 -11.90
C THR A 271 -18.68 -3.20 -10.41
N PHE A 272 -19.94 -2.95 -10.02
CA PHE A 272 -20.36 -3.11 -8.64
C PHE A 272 -20.47 -4.58 -8.26
N CYS A 273 -19.73 -4.96 -7.22
CA CYS A 273 -19.83 -6.24 -6.55
C CYS A 273 -20.40 -6.03 -5.15
N GLY A 274 -21.54 -6.65 -4.90
CA GLY A 274 -22.26 -6.50 -3.64
C GLY A 274 -23.70 -7.00 -3.72
N THR A 275 -24.41 -6.80 -2.63
CA THR A 275 -25.79 -7.26 -2.50
C THR A 275 -26.73 -6.08 -2.72
N ARG A 276 -27.57 -6.20 -3.74
CA ARG A 276 -28.67 -5.24 -3.96
C ARG A 276 -29.79 -5.49 -2.95
N GLY A 277 -30.30 -4.44 -2.34
CA GLY A 277 -31.44 -4.52 -1.42
C GLY A 277 -31.16 -5.17 -0.06
N ALA A 278 -29.90 -5.27 0.35
CA ALA A 278 -29.52 -5.89 1.64
C ALA A 278 -29.25 -4.89 2.77
N GLY A 279 -29.19 -3.59 2.45
CA GLY A 279 -28.99 -2.54 3.45
C GLY A 279 -30.29 -2.05 4.09
N PRO A 280 -30.19 -1.19 5.11
CA PRO A 280 -31.34 -0.45 5.62
C PRO A 280 -32.09 0.22 4.46
N ASN A 281 -33.42 0.13 4.47
CA ASN A 281 -34.29 0.75 3.47
C ASN A 281 -34.02 0.31 2.01
N ASP A 282 -33.69 -0.97 1.79
CA ASP A 282 -33.44 -1.57 0.45
C ASP A 282 -32.19 -1.00 -0.26
N THR A 283 -31.27 -0.43 0.51
CA THR A 283 -30.04 0.14 -0.04
C THR A 283 -29.08 -0.95 -0.53
N SER A 284 -28.44 -0.74 -1.68
CA SER A 284 -27.39 -1.64 -2.18
C SER A 284 -26.11 -1.46 -1.35
N ILE A 285 -25.48 -2.55 -0.91
CA ILE A 285 -24.21 -2.54 -0.17
C ILE A 285 -23.16 -3.28 -1.00
N GLY A 286 -22.02 -2.62 -1.26
CA GLY A 286 -20.94 -3.22 -2.04
C GLY A 286 -19.83 -2.26 -2.39
N ARG A 287 -18.91 -2.72 -3.24
CA ARG A 287 -17.79 -1.91 -3.75
C ARG A 287 -17.67 -2.11 -5.25
N CYS A 288 -16.95 -1.20 -5.90
CA CYS A 288 -16.73 -1.25 -7.34
C CYS A 288 -15.32 -1.77 -7.60
N TYR A 289 -15.20 -2.72 -8.51
CA TYR A 289 -13.94 -3.35 -8.88
C TYR A 289 -13.75 -3.32 -10.38
N ASP A 290 -12.49 -3.22 -10.81
CA ASP A 290 -12.11 -3.45 -12.20
C ASP A 290 -11.95 -4.96 -12.42
N LEU A 291 -12.96 -5.59 -13.02
CA LEU A 291 -12.94 -7.03 -13.25
C LEU A 291 -11.86 -7.48 -14.24
N SER A 292 -11.20 -6.55 -14.93
CA SER A 292 -10.12 -6.87 -15.88
C SER A 292 -8.76 -7.07 -15.21
N SER A 293 -8.60 -6.55 -13.98
CA SER A 293 -7.31 -6.52 -13.29
C SER A 293 -7.37 -6.84 -11.78
N ASP A 294 -8.56 -6.83 -11.17
CA ASP A 294 -8.71 -7.11 -9.74
C ASP A 294 -8.53 -8.60 -9.45
N LEU A 295 -7.60 -8.92 -8.55
CA LEU A 295 -7.26 -10.30 -8.19
C LEU A 295 -8.37 -11.05 -7.45
N GLN A 296 -9.26 -10.33 -6.77
CA GLN A 296 -10.36 -10.90 -5.98
C GLN A 296 -11.68 -10.94 -6.76
N HIS A 297 -11.76 -10.26 -7.91
CA HIS A 297 -12.97 -10.12 -8.73
C HIS A 297 -12.65 -10.28 -10.23
N CYS A 298 -11.80 -11.23 -10.58
CA CYS A 298 -11.29 -11.38 -11.94
C CYS A 298 -12.34 -11.97 -12.88
N GLY A 299 -12.78 -11.20 -13.87
CA GLY A 299 -13.78 -11.58 -14.86
C GLY A 299 -15.23 -11.55 -14.36
N ALA A 300 -15.45 -11.69 -13.05
CA ALA A 300 -16.75 -11.53 -12.40
C ALA A 300 -16.58 -11.23 -10.90
N CYS A 301 -17.63 -10.69 -10.29
CA CYS A 301 -17.67 -10.46 -8.85
C CYS A 301 -17.44 -11.75 -8.05
N ASP A 302 -16.66 -11.63 -6.98
CA ASP A 302 -16.29 -12.71 -6.06
C ASP A 302 -15.55 -13.89 -6.72
N VAL A 303 -14.97 -13.68 -7.92
CA VAL A 303 -14.09 -14.65 -8.59
C VAL A 303 -12.64 -14.29 -8.30
N ALA A 304 -12.12 -14.83 -7.20
CA ALA A 304 -10.72 -14.65 -6.85
C ALA A 304 -9.82 -15.60 -7.65
N CYS A 305 -8.66 -15.10 -8.09
CA CYS A 305 -7.67 -15.94 -8.74
C CYS A 305 -7.03 -16.94 -7.74
N PRO A 306 -6.90 -18.22 -8.11
CA PRO A 306 -6.22 -19.20 -7.27
C PRO A 306 -4.74 -18.81 -7.15
N GLY A 307 -4.16 -18.93 -5.96
CA GLY A 307 -2.74 -18.58 -5.76
C GLY A 307 -2.19 -18.76 -4.35
N GLY A 308 -3.03 -18.94 -3.34
CA GLY A 308 -2.59 -19.17 -1.95
C GLY A 308 -1.79 -20.46 -1.72
N GLN A 309 -1.58 -21.29 -2.75
CA GLN A 309 -0.88 -22.57 -2.68
C GLN A 309 0.48 -22.54 -3.39
N TRP A 310 0.81 -21.46 -4.10
CA TRP A 310 2.05 -21.33 -4.86
C TRP A 310 3.15 -20.70 -4.01
N ALA A 311 4.30 -21.38 -3.93
CA ALA A 311 5.48 -20.92 -3.22
C ALA A 311 6.30 -19.90 -4.06
N HIS A 312 6.32 -20.08 -5.38
CA HIS A 312 7.24 -19.41 -6.31
C HIS A 312 6.55 -18.67 -7.45
N ALA A 313 5.22 -18.69 -7.50
CA ALA A 313 4.41 -17.84 -8.36
C ALA A 313 3.52 -16.88 -7.57
N THR A 314 2.92 -15.96 -8.31
CA THR A 314 1.85 -15.07 -7.87
C THR A 314 0.73 -15.08 -8.89
N PRO A 315 -0.55 -15.05 -8.45
CA PRO A 315 -1.66 -14.85 -9.38
C PRO A 315 -1.64 -13.42 -9.93
N SER A 316 -2.06 -13.28 -11.18
CA SER A 316 -2.41 -12.01 -11.83
C SER A 316 -3.81 -12.13 -12.44
N CYS A 317 -4.54 -11.02 -12.52
CA CYS A 317 -5.75 -10.92 -13.32
C CYS A 317 -5.42 -10.09 -14.56
N GLU A 318 -5.55 -10.68 -15.74
CA GLU A 318 -5.27 -10.01 -17.00
C GLU A 318 -6.45 -10.15 -17.94
N PHE A 319 -7.09 -9.03 -18.26
CA PHE A 319 -8.29 -8.97 -19.12
C PHE A 319 -9.43 -9.87 -18.61
N GLY A 320 -9.57 -9.98 -17.29
CA GLY A 320 -10.62 -10.79 -16.65
C GLY A 320 -10.36 -12.28 -16.65
N ALA A 321 -9.13 -12.71 -16.95
CA ALA A 321 -8.69 -14.08 -16.83
C ALA A 321 -7.55 -14.18 -15.81
N CYS A 322 -7.66 -15.14 -14.90
CA CYS A 322 -6.59 -15.46 -13.97
C CYS A 322 -5.41 -16.07 -14.70
N LYS A 323 -4.22 -15.56 -14.41
CA LYS A 323 -2.95 -16.09 -14.87
C LYS A 323 -2.04 -16.35 -13.69
N MET A 324 -1.08 -17.25 -13.91
CA MET A 324 0.02 -17.51 -13.01
C MET A 324 1.24 -16.78 -13.57
N THR A 325 1.95 -16.04 -12.73
CA THR A 325 3.21 -15.38 -13.08
C THR A 325 4.27 -15.80 -12.09
N CYS A 326 5.39 -16.30 -12.59
CA CYS A 326 6.53 -16.64 -11.75
C CYS A 326 7.05 -15.40 -11.01
N ARG A 327 7.40 -15.57 -9.75
CA ARG A 327 8.15 -14.55 -9.01
C ARG A 327 9.49 -14.34 -9.70
N SER A 328 10.07 -13.16 -9.53
CA SER A 328 11.41 -12.87 -10.05
C SER A 328 12.40 -13.96 -9.63
N GLY A 329 13.23 -14.41 -10.58
CA GLY A 329 14.22 -15.46 -10.38
C GLY A 329 13.67 -16.89 -10.44
N TRP A 330 12.39 -17.08 -10.78
CA TRP A 330 11.77 -18.38 -10.99
C TRP A 330 11.19 -18.53 -12.40
N GLY A 331 11.10 -19.76 -12.88
CA GLY A 331 10.53 -20.12 -14.18
C GLY A 331 9.73 -21.41 -14.13
N ASP A 332 8.65 -21.46 -14.93
CA ASP A 332 7.89 -22.67 -15.27
C ASP A 332 8.54 -23.30 -16.52
N CYS A 333 9.47 -24.23 -16.30
CA CYS A 333 10.28 -24.81 -17.36
C CYS A 333 9.71 -26.10 -17.94
N ASN A 334 8.77 -26.73 -17.24
CA ASN A 334 8.02 -27.90 -17.73
C ASN A 334 6.70 -27.50 -18.43
N GLY A 335 6.27 -26.23 -18.32
CA GLY A 335 5.03 -25.69 -18.88
C GLY A 335 3.77 -26.10 -18.12
N ASN A 336 3.91 -26.58 -16.88
CA ASN A 336 2.83 -27.12 -16.08
C ASN A 336 2.40 -26.13 -15.00
N ALA A 337 1.42 -25.30 -15.32
CA ALA A 337 0.85 -24.32 -14.39
C ALA A 337 0.24 -24.92 -13.08
N THR A 338 0.18 -26.24 -12.92
CA THR A 338 -0.33 -26.91 -11.71
C THR A 338 0.75 -27.24 -10.67
N ASP A 339 2.04 -27.20 -11.02
CA ASP A 339 3.16 -27.48 -10.09
C ASP A 339 4.05 -26.27 -9.78
N ASP A 340 3.52 -25.06 -10.02
CA ASP A 340 4.16 -23.77 -9.71
C ASP A 340 5.37 -23.47 -10.62
N CYS A 341 6.09 -22.37 -10.37
CA CYS A 341 7.36 -22.10 -11.03
C CYS A 341 8.49 -22.82 -10.30
N GLU A 342 8.88 -23.96 -10.83
CA GLU A 342 9.70 -24.97 -10.17
C GLU A 342 11.20 -24.72 -10.27
N THR A 343 11.64 -23.86 -11.20
CA THR A 343 13.06 -23.69 -11.54
C THR A 343 13.59 -22.33 -11.11
N HIS A 344 14.71 -22.32 -10.36
CA HIS A 344 15.35 -21.09 -9.86
C HIS A 344 16.29 -20.48 -10.93
N THR A 345 15.73 -19.72 -11.87
CA THR A 345 16.46 -19.14 -13.01
C THR A 345 17.54 -18.13 -12.62
N ASP A 346 17.50 -17.58 -11.41
CA ASP A 346 18.54 -16.63 -10.96
C ASP A 346 19.85 -17.27 -10.49
N SER A 347 19.82 -18.56 -10.16
CA SER A 347 20.92 -19.25 -9.46
C SER A 347 21.22 -20.64 -10.00
N ASP A 348 20.29 -21.29 -10.69
CA ASP A 348 20.52 -22.59 -11.32
C ASP A 348 21.42 -22.43 -12.56
N PRO A 349 22.65 -22.99 -12.55
CA PRO A 349 23.54 -22.91 -13.70
C PRO A 349 23.02 -23.66 -14.92
N ASN A 350 21.99 -24.51 -14.82
CA ASN A 350 21.37 -25.16 -15.98
C ASN A 350 20.18 -24.40 -16.56
N ASN A 351 19.71 -23.35 -15.88
CA ASN A 351 18.53 -22.57 -16.26
C ASN A 351 18.75 -21.06 -16.05
N CYS A 352 19.99 -20.60 -16.25
CA CYS A 352 20.45 -19.28 -15.85
C CYS A 352 19.84 -18.17 -16.71
N GLY A 353 18.91 -17.41 -16.15
CA GLY A 353 18.19 -16.31 -16.78
C GLY A 353 16.97 -16.75 -17.61
N SER A 354 16.93 -18.00 -18.06
CA SER A 354 15.75 -18.63 -18.66
C SER A 354 15.90 -20.16 -18.71
N CYS A 355 14.76 -20.84 -18.82
CA CYS A 355 14.71 -22.31 -18.93
C CYS A 355 15.62 -22.84 -20.04
N GLY A 356 16.49 -23.79 -19.68
CA GLY A 356 17.46 -24.41 -20.58
C GLY A 356 18.69 -23.58 -20.94
N THR A 357 18.87 -22.39 -20.34
CA THR A 357 20.12 -21.62 -20.51
C THR A 357 21.19 -22.16 -19.56
N VAL A 358 22.19 -22.83 -20.12
CA VAL A 358 23.22 -23.54 -19.34
C VAL A 358 24.52 -22.71 -19.30
N CYS A 359 25.01 -22.43 -18.09
CA CYS A 359 26.35 -21.93 -17.83
C CYS A 359 27.40 -23.04 -17.96
N ASP A 360 28.67 -22.69 -18.11
CA ASP A 360 29.74 -23.68 -18.24
C ASP A 360 29.92 -24.50 -16.96
N ALA A 361 29.28 -25.67 -16.94
CA ALA A 361 29.33 -26.60 -15.81
C ALA A 361 30.72 -27.24 -15.63
N VAL A 362 31.53 -27.33 -16.69
CA VAL A 362 32.89 -27.89 -16.59
C VAL A 362 33.79 -26.95 -15.80
N ALA A 363 33.62 -25.64 -16.00
CA ALA A 363 34.29 -24.61 -15.20
C ALA A 363 33.66 -24.39 -13.81
N GLY A 364 32.54 -25.05 -13.49
CA GLY A 364 31.77 -24.83 -12.27
C GLY A 364 31.20 -23.41 -12.19
N GLN A 365 30.88 -22.81 -13.35
CA GLN A 365 30.47 -21.43 -13.47
C GLN A 365 29.19 -21.16 -12.66
N ALA A 366 29.22 -20.11 -11.83
CA ALA A 366 28.06 -19.72 -11.04
C ALA A 366 27.01 -19.02 -11.91
N CYS A 367 25.73 -19.15 -11.55
CA CYS A 367 24.66 -18.30 -12.05
C CYS A 367 24.28 -17.32 -10.94
N VAL A 368 24.28 -16.03 -11.26
CA VAL A 368 23.89 -14.97 -10.31
C VAL A 368 23.00 -13.97 -11.04
N GLN A 369 21.78 -13.75 -10.52
CA GLN A 369 20.78 -12.87 -11.12
C GLN A 369 20.50 -13.21 -12.60
N GLY A 370 20.47 -14.51 -12.90
CA GLY A 370 20.16 -15.02 -14.24
C GLY A 370 21.29 -14.81 -15.25
N ARG A 371 22.52 -14.60 -14.77
CA ARG A 371 23.71 -14.44 -15.62
C ARG A 371 24.83 -15.37 -15.18
N CYS A 372 25.44 -16.03 -16.17
CA CYS A 372 26.63 -16.84 -15.95
C CYS A 372 27.81 -15.94 -15.57
N VAL A 373 28.40 -16.17 -14.40
CA VAL A 373 29.44 -15.30 -13.84
C VAL A 373 30.75 -15.47 -14.62
N VAL A 374 31.40 -14.35 -14.94
CA VAL A 374 32.66 -14.34 -15.67
C VAL A 374 33.69 -13.50 -14.94
N LYS A 375 34.97 -13.75 -15.21
CA LYS A 375 36.11 -12.93 -14.76
C LYS A 375 37.07 -12.69 -15.91
N PRO A 376 37.91 -11.64 -15.86
CA PRO A 376 38.96 -11.45 -16.86
C PRO A 376 39.83 -12.71 -16.98
N CYS A 377 40.13 -13.13 -18.20
CA CYS A 377 41.01 -14.27 -18.45
C CYS A 377 42.43 -13.94 -18.00
N GLU A 378 43.11 -14.91 -17.39
CA GLU A 378 44.54 -14.80 -17.12
C GLU A 378 45.31 -14.89 -18.46
N LYS A 379 46.02 -13.83 -18.84
CA LYS A 379 46.91 -13.87 -20.01
C LYS A 379 48.11 -14.76 -19.63
N GLU A 380 48.23 -15.96 -20.21
CA GLU A 380 49.41 -16.81 -20.00
C GLU A 380 50.68 -16.05 -20.43
N GLN A 381 51.58 -15.78 -19.48
CA GLN A 381 52.97 -15.45 -19.81
C GLN A 381 53.68 -16.75 -20.18
N ASP A 382 53.63 -17.12 -21.46
CA ASP A 382 54.39 -18.25 -21.99
C ASP A 382 55.89 -17.99 -21.82
N GLY A 383 56.46 -18.57 -20.77
CA GLY A 383 57.90 -18.64 -20.51
C GLY A 383 58.57 -19.62 -21.49
N GLY A 384 58.61 -19.25 -22.76
CA GLY A 384 59.33 -20.00 -23.79
C GLY A 384 60.86 -19.93 -23.57
N LEU A 385 61.43 -21.01 -23.03
CA LEU A 385 62.88 -21.27 -23.04
C LEU A 385 63.34 -21.48 -24.50
N PRO A 386 64.29 -20.68 -25.03
CA PRO A 386 64.85 -20.92 -26.36
C PRO A 386 65.77 -22.14 -26.33
N ARG A 387 65.53 -23.09 -27.25
CA ARG A 387 66.48 -24.15 -27.61
C ARG A 387 67.55 -23.64 -28.56
#